data_AF-R7J6B1-F1
#
_entry.id   AF-R7J6B1-F1
#
_cell.length_a   1.000
_cell.length_b   1.000
_cell.length_c   1.000
_cell.angle_alpha   90.00
_cell.angle_beta   90.00
_cell.angle_gamma   90.00
#
_symmetry.space_group_name_H-M   'P 1'
#
loop_
_entity.id
_entity.type
_entity.pdbx_description
1 polymer ?
#
loop_
_entity_poly.entity_id
_entity_poly.type
_entity_poly.pdbx_seq_one_letter_code
_entity_poly.pdbx_strand_id
1 'polypeptide(L)' 'MDAAFGTKIRNTKTGEIGLLIKTYLNKFADKSVMYAVWVDVNGKRKYEELDNLRPLDDEDDEG' A
#
# COMPACT_ATOMS: atom_id res chain seq x y z
N MET A 1 12.64 3.60 1.28
CA MET A 1 11.81 2.42 1.61
C MET A 1 11.10 2.02 0.34
N ASP A 2 11.73 1.12 -0.43
CA ASP A 2 11.09 0.53 -1.61
C ASP A 2 10.03 -0.46 -1.09
N ALA A 3 8.78 -0.02 -1.05
CA ALA A 3 7.69 -0.91 -0.70
C ALA A 3 7.60 -2.01 -1.77
N ALA A 4 7.92 -3.25 -1.39
CA ALA A 4 8.06 -4.36 -2.30
C ALA A 4 6.69 -4.80 -2.86
N PHE A 5 6.69 -5.21 -4.13
CA PHE A 5 5.52 -5.84 -4.75
C PHE A 5 5.15 -7.09 -3.94
N GLY A 6 3.90 -7.21 -3.53
CA GLY A 6 3.42 -8.35 -2.73
C GLY A 6 3.50 -8.14 -1.20
N THR A 7 3.93 -6.98 -0.71
CA THR A 7 3.85 -6.67 0.72
C THR A 7 2.39 -6.60 1.17
N LYS A 8 2.04 -7.30 2.27
CA LYS A 8 0.76 -7.09 2.94
C LYS A 8 0.74 -5.69 3.53
N ILE A 9 -0.33 -4.96 3.25
CA ILE A 9 -0.50 -3.60 3.72
C ILE A 9 -1.85 -3.46 4.40
N ARG A 10 -1.91 -2.52 5.34
CA ARG A 10 -3.15 -2.08 5.97
C ARG A 10 -3.40 -0.62 5.66
N ASN A 11 -4.60 -0.31 5.21
CA ASN A 11 -5.09 1.06 5.09
C ASN A 11 -5.41 1.60 6.48
N THR A 12 -4.77 2.71 6.88
CA THR A 12 -4.95 3.32 8.21
C THR A 12 -6.25 4.10 8.33
N LYS A 13 -6.85 4.55 7.22
CA LYS A 13 -8.14 5.24 7.20
C LYS A 13 -9.30 4.28 7.37
N THR A 14 -9.29 3.16 6.64
CA THR A 14 -10.40 2.20 6.62
C THR A 14 -10.16 0.96 7.48
N GLY A 15 -8.91 0.70 7.86
CA GLY A 15 -8.50 -0.53 8.54
C GLY A 15 -8.38 -1.75 7.62
N GLU A 16 -8.70 -1.60 6.33
CA GLU A 16 -8.70 -2.70 5.35
C GLU A 16 -7.29 -3.24 5.10
N ILE A 17 -7.19 -4.55 4.87
CA ILE A 17 -5.94 -5.24 4.57
C ILE A 17 -5.95 -5.67 3.10
N GLY A 18 -4.78 -5.62 2.48
CA GLY A 18 -4.59 -6.08 1.13
C GLY A 18 -3.13 -6.25 0.76
N LEU A 19 -2.88 -6.42 -0.53
CA LEU A 19 -1.53 -6.60 -1.08
C LEU A 19 -1.15 -5.41 -1.92
N LEU A 20 0.03 -4.86 -1.66
CA LEU A 20 0.61 -3.79 -2.45
C LEU A 20 1.02 -4.31 -3.83
N ILE A 21 0.51 -3.66 -4.87
CA ILE A 21 0.84 -4.01 -6.26
C ILE A 21 1.85 -3.05 -6.85
N LYS A 22 1.78 -1.74 -6.61
CA LYS A 22 2.74 -0.78 -7.19
C LYS A 22 2.64 0.56 -6.49
N THR A 23 3.75 1.28 -6.36
CA THR A 23 3.75 2.70 -5.98
C THR A 23 4.14 3.58 -7.16
N TYR A 24 3.61 4.80 -7.21
CA TYR A 24 3.97 5.80 -8.21
C TYR A 24 3.85 7.21 -7.66
N LEU A 25 4.72 8.11 -8.10
CA LEU A 25 4.61 9.52 -7.77
C LEU A 25 3.56 10.18 -8.69
N ASN A 26 2.52 10.76 -8.10
CA ASN A 26 1.55 11.53 -8.85
C ASN A 26 2.08 12.95 -9.09
N LYS A 27 2.56 13.22 -10.31
CA LYS A 27 3.08 14.53 -10.72
C LYS A 27 1.98 15.55 -11.08
N PHE A 28 0.72 15.12 -11.14
CA PHE A 28 -0.42 15.99 -11.45
C PHE A 28 -1.02 16.65 -10.21
N ALA A 29 -0.71 16.15 -9.02
CA ALA A 29 -1.07 16.81 -7.78
C ALA A 29 -0.11 17.98 -7.52
N ASP A 30 -0.62 19.14 -7.11
CA ASP A 30 0.15 20.33 -6.68
C ASP A 30 1.25 20.02 -5.64
N LYS A 31 1.11 18.90 -4.95
CA LYS A 31 2.11 18.34 -4.05
C LYS A 31 2.60 17.02 -4.62
N SER A 32 3.90 16.77 -4.55
CA SER A 32 4.54 15.50 -4.89
C SER A 32 4.06 14.37 -3.98
N VAL A 33 2.84 13.87 -4.22
CA VAL A 33 2.21 12.82 -3.40
C VAL A 33 2.45 11.45 -4.04
N MET A 34 2.96 10.52 -3.23
CA MET A 34 3.07 9.12 -3.64
C MET A 34 1.72 8.42 -3.49
N TYR A 35 1.32 7.75 -4.56
CA TYR A 35 0.14 6.88 -4.59
C TYR A 35 0.57 5.42 -4.69
N ALA A 36 -0.31 4.55 -4.23
CA ALA A 36 -0.15 3.11 -4.30
C ALA A 36 -1.39 2.46 -4.91
N VAL A 37 -1.15 1.48 -5.77
CA VAL A 37 -2.13 0.52 -6.26
C VAL A 37 -2.01 -0.72 -5.40
N TRP A 38 -3.12 -1.16 -4.83
CA TRP A 38 -3.19 -2.37 -4.02
C TRP A 38 -4.47 -3.14 -4.32
N VAL A 39 -4.51 -4.41 -3.94
CA VAL A 39 -5.70 -5.26 -4.07
C VAL A 39 -6.19 -5.68 -2.71
N ASP A 40 -7.50 -5.63 -2.51
CA ASP A 40 -8.12 -6.20 -1.31
C ASP A 40 -8.22 -7.73 -1.39
N VAL A 41 -8.72 -8.34 -0.31
CA VAL A 41 -8.92 -9.80 -0.20
C VAL A 41 -9.85 -10.38 -1.27
N ASN A 42 -10.68 -9.56 -1.91
CA ASN A 42 -11.57 -9.97 -3.00
C ASN A 42 -10.92 -9.78 -4.38
N GLY A 43 -9.65 -9.37 -4.43
CA GLY A 43 -8.92 -9.09 -5.67
C GLY A 43 -9.32 -7.76 -6.33
N LYS A 44 -10.10 -6.90 -5.66
CA LYS A 44 -10.49 -5.61 -6.22
C LYS A 44 -9.33 -4.62 -6.09
N ARG A 45 -8.94 -4.04 -7.22
CA ARG A 45 -7.89 -3.00 -7.27
C ARG A 45 -8.41 -1.70 -6.66
N LYS A 46 -7.58 -1.12 -5.81
CA LYS A 46 -7.81 0.14 -5.11
C LYS A 46 -6.59 1.05 -5.26
N TYR A 47 -6.84 2.35 -5.17
CA TYR A 47 -5.84 3.40 -5.27
C TYR A 47 -5.92 4.24 -4.01
N GLU A 48 -4.79 4.45 -3.35
CA GLU A 48 -4.73 5.21 -2.11
C GLU A 48 -3.37 5.90 -2.01
N GLU A 49 -3.29 6.99 -1.25
CA GLU A 49 -2.00 7.64 -0.96
C GLU A 49 -1.14 6.72 -0.11
N LEU A 50 0.16 6.68 -0.41
CA LEU A 50 1.11 5.81 0.29
C LEU A 50 1.17 6.12 1.79
N ASP A 51 0.98 7.38 2.18
CA ASP A 51 0.93 7.81 3.59
C ASP A 51 -0.20 7.16 4.40
N ASN A 52 -1.29 6.75 3.73
CA ASN A 52 -2.42 6.06 4.36
C ASN A 52 -2.25 4.54 4.41
N LEU A 53 -1.13 4.02 3.93
CA LEU A 53 -0.85 2.59 3.87
C LEU A 53 0.34 2.29 4.76
N ARG A 54 0.19 1.28 5.61
CA ARG A 54 1.29 0.75 6.42
C ARG A 54 1.58 -0.67 5.98
N PRO A 55 2.85 -1.03 5.74
CA PRO A 55 3.23 -2.43 5.64
C PRO A 55 2.85 -3.11 6.95
N LEU A 56 2.20 -4.26 6.82
CA LEU A 56 2.11 -5.22 7.90
C LEU A 56 3.41 -6.01 7.76
N ASP A 57 4.45 -5.62 8.50
CA ASP A 57 5.63 -6.47 8.62
C ASP A 57 5.14 -7.82 9.15
N ASP A 58 5.51 -8.89 8.46
CA ASP A 58 5.33 -10.24 8.99
C ASP A 58 6.27 -10.30 10.21
N GLU A 59 5.75 -10.09 11.42
CA GLU A 59 6.38 -10.47 12.70
C GLU A 59 6.53 -12.01 12.82
N ASP A 60 6.76 -12.71 11.69
CA ASP A 60 6.83 -14.17 11.53
C ASP A 60 8.13 -14.59 10.80
N ASP A 61 9.21 -13.80 10.89
CA ASP A 61 10.58 -14.25 10.58
C ASP A 61 11.43 -14.28 11.87
N GLU A 62 10.89 -14.90 12.93
CA GLU A 62 11.70 -15.55 13.96
C GLU A 62 11.71 -17.06 13.68
N GLY A 63 12.76 -17.53 13.00
CA GLY A 63 13.02 -18.95 12.73
C GLY A 63 14.48 -19.26 12.44
#